data_AF-A0A968A150-F1
#
_entry.id   AF-A0A968A150-F1
#
_cell.length_a   1.000
_cell.length_b   1.000
_cell.length_c   1.000
_cell.angle_alpha   90.00
_cell.angle_beta   90.00
_cell.angle_gamma   90.00
#
_symmetry.space_group_name_H-M   'P 1'
#
loop_
_entity.id
_entity.type
_entity.pdbx_description
1 polymer ?
#
loop_
_entity_poly.entity_id
_entity_poly.type
_entity_poly.pdbx_seq_one_letter_code
_entity_poly.pdbx_strand_id
1 'polypeptide(L)'
;DARQDWEIITEIANRIDANWHYDEPSEIFDEMAKVTPQYAGMSHARLEQEGGLQWPCPTLDHPGTPILHVGKFARGLGLFS
;
A
#
# COMPACT_ATOMS: atom_id res chain seq x y z
N ASP A 1 6.84 28.73 -3.21
CA ASP A 1 7.11 27.64 -2.26
C ASP A 1 6.95 26.29 -2.94
N ALA A 2 7.72 25.30 -2.51
CA ALA A 2 7.59 23.92 -2.98
C ALA A 2 6.46 23.21 -2.21
N ARG A 3 5.77 22.29 -2.89
CA ARG A 3 4.63 21.52 -2.36
C ARG A 3 4.89 20.03 -2.52
N GLN A 4 4.21 19.20 -1.74
CA GLN A 4 4.26 17.76 -1.88
C GLN A 4 3.41 17.31 -3.07
N ASP A 5 3.85 16.28 -3.81
CA ASP A 5 3.17 15.86 -5.04
C ASP A 5 1.72 15.43 -4.82
N TRP A 6 1.41 14.79 -3.68
CA TRP A 6 0.04 14.38 -3.37
C TRP A 6 -0.89 15.58 -3.15
N GLU A 7 -0.40 16.69 -2.60
CA GLU A 7 -1.19 17.93 -2.44
C GLU A 7 -1.54 18.52 -3.81
N ILE A 8 -0.60 18.46 -4.76
CA ILE A 8 -0.80 18.94 -6.14
C ILE A 8 -1.84 18.06 -6.84
N ILE A 9 -1.72 16.73 -6.69
CA ILE A 9 -2.65 15.77 -7.28
C ILE A 9 -4.07 15.95 -6.70
N THR A 10 -4.21 16.08 -5.38
CA THR A 10 -5.49 16.34 -4.71
C THR A 10 -6.12 17.64 -5.21
N GLU A 11 -5.33 18.71 -5.37
CA GLU A 11 -5.83 19.98 -5.93
C GLU A 11 -6.31 19.84 -7.37
N ILE A 12 -5.55 19.13 -8.22
CA ILE A 12 -5.96 18.86 -9.61
C ILE A 12 -7.26 18.05 -9.64
N ALA A 13 -7.37 17.01 -8.80
CA ALA A 13 -8.56 16.19 -8.70
C ALA A 13 -9.78 17.01 -8.25
N ASN A 14 -9.60 17.94 -7.30
CA ASN A 14 -10.68 18.81 -6.85
C ASN A 14 -11.09 19.87 -7.87
N ARG A 15 -10.20 20.26 -8.79
CA ARG A 15 -10.56 21.10 -9.95
C ARG A 15 -11.44 20.38 -10.99
N ILE A 16 -11.50 19.04 -10.93
CA ILE A 16 -12.38 18.21 -11.77
C ILE A 16 -13.48 17.53 -10.94
N ASP A 17 -13.88 18.17 -9.82
CA ASP A 17 -15.00 17.80 -8.96
C ASP A 17 -14.88 16.43 -8.26
N ALA A 18 -13.66 15.93 -8.02
CA ALA A 18 -13.43 14.66 -7.33
C ALA A 18 -13.70 14.71 -5.81
N ASN A 19 -13.66 15.91 -5.20
CA ASN A 19 -13.91 16.16 -3.78
C ASN A 19 -13.07 15.28 -2.82
N TRP A 20 -11.78 15.13 -3.13
CA TRP A 20 -10.79 14.45 -2.28
C TRP A 20 -10.30 15.35 -1.17
N HIS A 21 -10.15 14.78 0.03
CA HIS A 21 -9.66 15.46 1.23
C HIS A 21 -8.73 14.51 1.96
N TYR A 22 -7.47 14.90 2.09
CA TYR A 22 -6.46 14.20 2.86
C TYR A 22 -5.61 15.25 3.60
N ASP A 23 -5.40 15.04 4.89
CA ASP A 23 -4.57 15.92 5.72
C ASP A 23 -3.12 15.41 5.79
N GLU A 24 -2.91 14.11 5.58
CA GLU A 24 -1.59 13.48 5.59
C GLU A 24 -1.49 12.23 4.68
N PRO A 25 -0.27 11.85 4.23
CA PRO A 25 -0.09 10.69 3.34
C PRO A 25 -0.55 9.35 3.91
N SER A 26 -0.61 9.19 5.24
CA SER A 26 -1.07 7.96 5.90
C SER A 26 -2.54 7.66 5.56
N GLU A 27 -3.40 8.68 5.42
CA GLU A 27 -4.80 8.50 5.06
C GLU A 27 -4.95 7.93 3.64
N ILE A 28 -4.11 8.41 2.70
CA ILE A 28 -4.04 7.90 1.33
C ILE A 28 -3.57 6.44 1.33
N PHE A 29 -2.55 6.12 2.15
CA PHE A 29 -2.04 4.76 2.28
C PHE A 29 -3.11 3.81 2.87
N ASP A 30 -3.83 4.25 3.91
CA ASP A 30 -4.90 3.50 4.55
C ASP A 30 -6.09 3.28 3.61
N GLU A 31 -6.43 4.26 2.75
CA GLU A 31 -7.42 4.08 1.69
C GLU A 31 -6.96 3.03 0.66
N MET A 32 -5.73 3.14 0.19
CA MET A 32 -5.13 2.19 -0.75
C MET A 32 -5.10 0.76 -0.19
N ALA A 33 -4.77 0.60 1.10
CA ALA A 33 -4.71 -0.68 1.77
C ALA A 33 -6.10 -1.37 1.86
N LYS A 34 -7.19 -0.59 2.00
CA LYS A 34 -8.56 -1.13 2.00
C LYS A 34 -8.96 -1.79 0.68
N VAL A 35 -8.44 -1.30 -0.44
CA VAL A 35 -8.76 -1.80 -1.79
C VAL A 35 -7.70 -2.73 -2.37
N THR A 36 -6.57 -2.90 -1.68
CA THR A 36 -5.46 -3.74 -2.15
C THR A 36 -5.20 -4.86 -1.14
N PRO A 37 -5.79 -6.06 -1.30
CA PRO A 37 -5.75 -7.13 -0.30
C PRO A 37 -4.34 -7.55 0.15
N GLN A 38 -3.33 -7.40 -0.71
CA GLN A 38 -1.94 -7.72 -0.38
C GLN A 38 -1.29 -6.71 0.59
N TYR A 39 -1.89 -5.54 0.81
CA TYR A 39 -1.43 -4.50 1.72
C TYR A 39 -2.35 -4.33 2.93
N ALA A 40 -3.41 -5.14 3.06
CA ALA A 40 -4.46 -4.95 4.08
C ALA A 40 -3.95 -5.05 5.54
N GLY A 41 -2.77 -5.63 5.76
CA GLY A 41 -2.08 -5.67 7.04
C GLY A 41 -1.12 -4.50 7.29
N MET A 42 -0.96 -3.57 6.35
CA MET A 42 0.05 -2.51 6.39
C MET A 42 -0.57 -1.17 6.79
N SER A 43 0.15 -0.39 7.57
CA SER A 43 -0.16 1.02 7.89
C SER A 43 1.14 1.76 8.20
N HIS A 44 1.13 3.09 8.13
CA HIS A 44 2.30 3.91 8.50
C HIS A 44 2.78 3.62 9.93
N ALA A 45 1.86 3.57 10.90
CA ALA A 45 2.17 3.28 12.30
C ALA A 45 2.87 1.92 12.46
N ARG A 46 2.42 0.90 11.72
CA ARG A 46 3.02 -0.44 11.77
C ARG A 46 4.39 -0.47 11.10
N LEU A 47 4.58 0.25 9.99
CA LEU A 47 5.88 0.37 9.33
C LEU A 47 6.92 1.05 10.23
N GLU A 48 6.52 2.09 10.96
CA GLU A 48 7.37 2.77 11.94
C GLU A 48 7.73 1.85 13.11
N GLN A 49 6.74 1.11 13.65
CA GLN A 49 6.96 0.19 14.76
C GLN A 49 7.85 -1.00 14.40
N GLU A 50 7.65 -1.61 13.22
CA GLU A 50 8.36 -2.83 12.80
C GLU A 50 9.68 -2.55 12.07
N GLY A 51 9.97 -1.29 11.74
CA GLY A 51 11.17 -0.91 10.98
C GLY A 51 11.10 -1.26 9.50
N GLY A 52 9.89 -1.49 8.99
CA GLY A 52 9.59 -1.90 7.62
C GLY A 52 8.92 -3.28 7.52
N LEU A 53 8.11 -3.45 6.47
CA LEU A 53 7.39 -4.70 6.18
C LEU A 53 7.49 -5.03 4.70
N GLN A 54 7.81 -6.29 4.41
CA GLN A 54 7.81 -6.78 3.04
C GLN A 54 6.39 -7.17 2.63
N TRP A 55 5.85 -6.54 1.59
CA TRP A 55 4.61 -6.97 0.99
C TRP A 55 4.84 -8.26 0.18
N PRO A 56 3.86 -9.16 0.04
CA PRO A 56 2.51 -9.11 0.61
C PRO A 56 2.44 -9.21 2.15
N CYS A 57 1.50 -8.48 2.72
CA CYS A 57 1.16 -8.50 4.14
C CYS A 57 -0.37 -8.34 4.27
N PRO A 58 -1.14 -9.44 4.10
CA PRO A 58 -2.60 -9.37 3.95
C PRO A 58 -3.38 -9.19 5.26
N THR A 59 -2.76 -9.40 6.42
CA THR A 59 -3.42 -9.26 7.73
C THR A 59 -2.51 -8.55 8.72
N LEU A 60 -3.09 -7.98 9.77
CA LEU A 60 -2.38 -7.20 10.79
C LEU A 60 -1.38 -8.05 11.60
N ASP A 61 -1.61 -9.36 11.69
CA ASP A 61 -0.74 -10.34 12.34
C ASP A 61 0.27 -11.00 11.39
N HIS A 62 0.15 -10.77 10.07
CA HIS A 62 1.07 -11.35 9.10
C HIS A 62 2.45 -10.67 9.20
N PRO A 63 3.57 -11.41 9.29
CA PRO A 63 4.92 -10.83 9.47
C PRO A 63 5.53 -10.22 8.20
N GLY A 64 4.71 -9.94 7.18
CA GLY A 64 5.16 -9.70 5.80
C GLY A 64 5.70 -10.95 5.08
N THR A 65 5.99 -10.82 3.79
CA THR A 65 6.53 -11.88 2.94
C THR A 65 7.92 -11.48 2.42
N PRO A 66 9.01 -11.81 3.14
CA PRO A 66 10.36 -11.40 2.75
C PRO A 66 10.88 -12.14 1.50
N ILE A 67 10.38 -13.34 1.22
CA ILE A 67 10.77 -14.15 0.07
C ILE A 67 9.50 -14.67 -0.60
N LEU A 68 9.31 -14.33 -1.87
CA LEU A 68 8.17 -14.82 -2.66
C LEU A 68 8.38 -16.27 -3.12
N HIS A 69 7.27 -16.96 -3.35
CA HIS A 69 7.22 -18.31 -3.93
C HIS A 69 7.93 -19.42 -3.15
N VAL A 70 8.10 -19.24 -1.83
CA VAL A 70 8.52 -20.33 -0.95
C VAL A 70 7.49 -21.46 -1.01
N GLY A 71 7.93 -22.66 -1.39
CA GLY A 71 7.09 -23.87 -1.51
C GLY A 71 6.22 -23.95 -2.78
N LYS A 72 5.65 -22.84 -3.26
CA LYS A 72 4.75 -22.84 -4.43
C LYS A 72 4.76 -21.50 -5.19
N PHE A 73 4.71 -21.53 -6.51
CA PHE A 73 4.53 -20.32 -7.32
C PHE A 73 3.11 -19.77 -7.18
N ALA A 74 2.94 -18.45 -7.31
CA ALA A 74 1.62 -17.81 -7.26
C ALA A 74 0.66 -18.36 -8.34
N ARG A 75 1.21 -18.76 -9.50
CA ARG A 75 0.45 -19.38 -10.61
C ARG A 75 0.32 -20.91 -10.53
N GLY A 76 0.74 -21.54 -9.42
CA GLY A 76 0.77 -22.99 -9.29
C GLY A 76 2.14 -23.58 -9.65
N LEU A 77 2.28 -24.16 -10.84
CA LEU A 77 3.52 -24.79 -11.31
C LEU A 77 4.33 -23.83 -12.20
N GLY A 78 5.65 -24.04 -12.26
CA GLY A 78 6.53 -23.32 -13.17
C GLY A 78 6.17 -23.60 -14.63
N LEU A 79 6.17 -22.55 -15.46
CA LEU A 79 5.94 -22.68 -16.90
C LEU A 79 7.29 -22.90 -17.61
N PHE A 80 7.42 -24.03 -18.30
CA PHE A 80 8.54 -24.32 -19.19
C PHE A 80 7.96 -24.35 -20.61
N SER A 81 8.32 -23.37 -21.43
CA SER A 81 7.86 -23.21 -22.81
C SER A 81 9.04 -23.02 -23.74
#